data_AF-A0A9P6QL29-F1
#
_entry.id   AF-A0A9P6QL29-F1
#
_cell.length_a   1.000
_cell.length_b   1.000
_cell.length_c   1.000
_cell.angle_alpha   90.00
_cell.angle_beta   90.00
_cell.angle_gamma   90.00
#
_symmetry.space_group_name_H-M   'P 1'
#
loop_
_entity.id
_entity.type
_entity.pdbx_description
1 polymer ?
#
loop_
_entity_poly.entity_id
_entity_poly.type
_entity_poly.pdbx_seq_one_letter_code
_entity_poly.pdbx_strand_id
1 'polypeptide(L)' 'MTMILSNAAELAWGHTKFSRHAKRIKVSGSATLHAEVKDHRGHYHHSSLELHQRIFNKNGRLVYKH' A
#
# COMPACT_ATOMS: atom_id res chain seq x y z
N MET A 1 12.82 4.58 18.77
CA MET A 1 12.10 4.60 17.48
C MET A 1 12.38 3.30 16.78
N THR A 2 11.53 2.31 17.02
CA THR A 2 11.78 0.90 16.68
C THR A 2 11.51 0.72 15.19
N MET A 3 12.58 0.60 14.38
CA MET A 3 12.46 0.07 13.02
C MET A 3 12.07 -1.40 13.14
N ILE A 4 10.77 -1.68 13.06
CA ILE A 4 10.33 -3.01 12.68
C ILE A 4 10.67 -3.10 11.19
N LEU A 5 11.81 -3.72 10.87
CA LEU A 5 12.03 -4.31 9.56
C LEU A 5 10.96 -5.39 9.42
N SER A 6 9.78 -5.01 8.94
CA SER A 6 8.80 -5.96 8.47
C SER A 6 9.43 -6.65 7.26
N ASN A 7 10.06 -7.80 7.52
CA ASN A 7 10.50 -8.74 6.48
C ASN A 7 9.32 -9.29 5.67
N ALA A 8 8.09 -8.86 5.96
CA ALA A 8 6.86 -9.18 5.27
C ALA A 8 6.66 -8.22 4.09
N ALA A 9 6.25 -8.77 2.96
CA ALA A 9 5.85 -7.97 1.81
C ALA A 9 4.54 -7.24 2.12
N GLU A 10 4.63 -5.98 2.54
CA GLU A 10 3.49 -5.17 2.93
C GLU A 10 3.35 -3.88 2.11
N LEU A 11 2.10 -3.48 1.89
CA LEU A 11 1.77 -2.15 1.42
C LEU A 11 1.94 -1.19 2.60
N ALA A 12 2.83 -0.22 2.44
CA ALA A 12 3.11 0.78 3.47
C ALA A 12 3.24 2.18 2.84
N TRP A 13 2.82 3.19 3.59
CA TRP A 13 3.06 4.58 3.23
C TRP A 13 4.56 4.91 3.26
N GLY A 14 4.98 5.84 2.42
CA GLY A 14 6.39 6.25 2.31
C GLY A 14 7.25 5.38 1.39
N HIS A 15 6.72 4.24 0.92
CA HIS A 15 7.36 3.44 -0.12
C HIS A 15 6.90 3.88 -1.51
N THR A 16 7.81 3.80 -2.49
CA THR A 16 7.51 4.12 -3.89
C THR A 16 7.60 2.87 -4.76
N LYS A 17 6.95 2.93 -5.93
CA LYS A 17 7.03 1.87 -6.98
C LYS A 17 6.55 0.48 -6.54
N PHE A 18 5.63 0.38 -5.56
CA PHE A 18 5.08 -0.90 -5.09
C PHE A 18 4.50 -1.76 -6.22
N SER A 19 3.89 -1.12 -7.23
CA SER A 19 3.28 -1.78 -8.39
C SER A 19 4.26 -2.62 -9.23
N ARG A 20 5.58 -2.38 -9.14
CA ARG A 20 6.60 -3.19 -9.83
C ARG A 20 6.74 -4.60 -9.25
N HIS A 21 6.36 -4.77 -7.99
CA HIS A 21 6.51 -6.01 -7.23
C HIS A 21 5.17 -6.48 -6.66
N ALA A 22 4.06 -5.94 -7.17
CA ALA A 22 2.72 -6.26 -6.71
C ALA A 22 1.84 -6.76 -7.86
N LYS A 23 0.88 -7.63 -7.55
CA LYS A 23 -0.12 -8.15 -8.49
C LYS A 23 -1.51 -8.18 -7.85
N ARG A 24 -2.56 -8.39 -8.66
CA ARG A 24 -3.96 -8.38 -8.24
C ARG A 24 -4.36 -7.12 -7.46
N ILE A 25 -3.86 -5.97 -7.93
CA ILE A 25 -4.11 -4.67 -7.31
C ILE A 25 -5.58 -4.31 -7.51
N LYS A 26 -6.31 -4.08 -6.42
CA LYS A 26 -7.71 -3.67 -6.44
C LYS A 26 -8.00 -2.72 -5.29
N VAL A 27 -8.96 -1.83 -5.50
CA VAL A 27 -9.58 -1.07 -4.41
C VAL A 27 -10.92 -1.72 -4.12
N SER A 28 -11.21 -1.99 -2.84
CA SER A 28 -12.52 -2.44 -2.40
C SER A 28 -12.97 -1.74 -1.14
N GLY A 29 -14.28 -1.80 -0.88
CA GLY A 29 -14.90 -1.02 0.19
C GLY A 29 -14.89 0.47 -0.14
N SER A 30 -14.79 1.31 0.89
CA SER A 30 -14.82 2.76 0.74
C SER A 30 -13.45 3.35 0.39
N ALA A 31 -12.33 2.72 0.78
CA ALA A 31 -10.98 3.17 0.40
C ALA A 31 -9.83 2.20 0.76
N THR A 32 -10.05 0.88 0.74
CA THR A 32 -8.97 -0.06 1.06
C THR A 32 -8.29 -0.53 -0.23
N LEU A 33 -6.98 -0.32 -0.33
CA LEU A 33 -6.15 -0.88 -1.39
C LEU A 33 -5.73 -2.30 -1.00
N HIS A 34 -5.94 -3.26 -1.88
CA HIS A 34 -5.50 -4.65 -1.71
C HIS A 34 -4.52 -5.00 -2.83
N ALA A 35 -3.45 -5.73 -2.49
CA ALA A 35 -2.52 -6.28 -3.47
C ALA A 35 -1.81 -7.51 -2.91
N GLU A 36 -1.30 -8.35 -3.81
CA GLU A 36 -0.30 -9.36 -3.47
C GLU A 36 1.09 -8.79 -3.71
N VAL A 37 1.91 -8.63 -2.67
CA VAL A 37 3.24 -8.01 -2.74
C VAL A 37 4.32 -9.09 -2.61
N LYS A 38 5.40 -8.97 -3.39
CA LYS A 38 6.52 -9.91 -3.41
C LYS A 38 7.48 -9.66 -2.24
N ASP A 39 7.82 -10.70 -1.48
CA ASP A 39 8.84 -10.65 -0.43
C ASP A 39 10.26 -10.77 -1.00
N HIS A 40 11.26 -10.66 -0.13
CA HIS A 40 12.67 -10.80 -0.50
C HIS A 40 13.06 -12.21 -0.97
N ARG A 41 12.24 -13.23 -0.70
CA ARG A 41 12.41 -14.62 -1.17
C ARG A 41 11.69 -14.88 -2.49
N GLY A 42 10.91 -13.93 -2.95
CA GLY A 42 10.15 -13.96 -4.18
C GLY A 42 8.74 -14.54 -4.07
N HIS A 43 8.26 -14.82 -2.86
CA HIS A 43 6.89 -15.24 -2.61
C HIS A 43 5.94 -14.05 -2.55
N TYR A 44 4.71 -14.24 -2.98
CA TYR A 44 3.68 -13.21 -2.96
C TYR A 44 2.79 -13.38 -1.73
N HIS A 45 2.57 -12.28 -1.01
CA HIS A 45 1.74 -12.24 0.19
C HIS A 45 0.62 -11.22 0.02
N HIS A 46 -0.57 -11.54 0.52
CA HIS A 46 -1.66 -10.58 0.53
C HIS A 46 -1.33 -9.45 1.51
N SER A 47 -1.48 -8.21 1.06
CA SER A 47 -1.43 -7.01 1.90
C SER A 47 -2.55 -6.03 1.57
N SER A 48 -2.88 -5.17 2.53
CA SER A 48 -3.90 -4.14 2.39
C SER A 48 -3.46 -2.82 3.02
N LEU A 49 -3.88 -1.70 2.45
CA LEU A 49 -3.55 -0.36 2.92
C LEU A 49 -4.79 0.55 2.86
N GLU A 50 -5.11 1.20 3.97
CA GLU A 50 -6.23 2.14 4.09
C GLU A 50 -5.88 3.48 3.46
N LEU A 51 -6.45 3.79 2.29
CA LEU A 51 -6.11 4.99 1.51
C LEU A 51 -6.54 6.28 2.21
N HIS A 52 -7.66 6.26 2.97
CA HIS A 52 -8.15 7.42 3.75
C HIS A 52 -7.15 7.95 4.77
N GLN A 53 -6.12 7.18 5.13
CA GLN A 53 -5.07 7.65 6.04
C GLN A 53 -4.26 8.80 5.45
N ARG A 54 -4.07 8.83 4.12
CA ARG A 54 -3.22 9.84 3.45
C ARG A 54 -3.78 10.41 2.15
N ILE A 55 -4.78 9.80 1.54
CA ILE A 55 -5.41 10.29 0.32
C ILE A 55 -6.71 10.98 0.68
N PHE A 56 -6.81 12.27 0.35
CA PHE A 56 -7.95 13.12 0.68
C PHE A 56 -8.51 13.79 -0.58
N ASN A 57 -9.80 14.11 -0.56
CA ASN A 57 -10.40 14.98 -1.57
C ASN A 57 -10.28 16.44 -1.13
N LYS A 58 -9.57 17.26 -1.91
CA LYS A 58 -9.49 18.71 -1.74
C LYS A 58 -10.09 19.37 -2.98
N ASN A 59 -11.35 19.81 -2.86
CA ASN A 59 -12.10 20.51 -3.92
C ASN A 59 -12.17 19.74 -5.25
N GLY A 60 -12.52 18.45 -5.21
CA GLY A 60 -12.62 17.59 -6.40
C GLY A 60 -11.30 17.02 -6.90
N ARG A 61 -10.19 17.28 -6.18
CA ARG A 61 -8.87 16.74 -6.50
C ARG A 61 -8.41 15.80 -5.40
N LEU A 62 -7.96 14.61 -5.79
CA LEU A 62 -7.27 13.71 -4.85
C LEU A 62 -5.88 14.26 -4.55
N VAL A 63 -5.62 14.48 -3.26
CA VAL A 63 -4.35 14.97 -2.74
C VAL A 63 -3.77 13.96 -1.77
N TYR A 64 -2.45 13.80 -1.81
CA TYR A 64 -1.70 13.04 -0.82
C TYR A 64 -1.26 13.97 0.31
N LYS A 65 -1.59 13.62 1.55
CA LYS A 65 -1.21 14.32 2.77
C LYS A 65 -0.20 13.48 3.53
N HIS A 66 0.95 14.09 3.78
CA HIS A 66 2.10 13.43 4.40
C HIS A 66 2.01 13.35 5.92
#